data_AF-A0A4R8N0U1-F1
#
_entry.id   AF-A0A4R8N0U1-F1
#
_cell.length_a   1.000
_cell.length_b   1.000
_cell.length_c   1.000
_cell.angle_alpha   90.00
_cell.angle_beta   90.00
_cell.angle_gamma   90.00
#
_symmetry.space_group_name_H-M   'P 1'
#
loop_
_entity.id
_entity.type
_entity.pdbx_description
1 polymer ?
#
loop_
_entity_poly.entity_id
_entity_poly.type
_entity_poly.pdbx_seq_one_letter_code
_entity_poly.pdbx_strand_id
1 'polypeptide(L)'
;MGGFVNRSLVLIVLFVTASCARTLEVKNQESLFENCMKTFQDETKCREFMSKSAKDIQSEEEKREEVLAKLTAEQLAGMKLRKEIKDTLPGKNGNFVREYIGDPDEVKHGGDREYWVYRRPISKFSGDSLPDKEITVIFRRSFVEKVEYKKP
;
A
#
# COMPACT_ATOMS: atom_id res chain seq x y z
N MET A 1 3.11 -9.26 -48.48
CA MET A 1 2.65 -10.44 -47.73
C MET A 1 3.49 -10.53 -46.47
N GLY A 2 2.84 -10.30 -45.32
CA GLY A 2 3.50 -10.05 -44.03
C GLY A 2 4.10 -11.30 -43.41
N GLY A 3 5.25 -11.12 -42.76
CA GLY A 3 6.03 -12.17 -42.13
C GLY A 3 5.33 -12.79 -40.93
N PHE A 4 5.32 -14.13 -40.91
CA PHE A 4 4.97 -14.95 -39.77
C PHE A 4 6.08 -14.83 -38.72
N VAL A 5 5.90 -13.96 -37.72
CA VAL A 5 6.76 -13.95 -36.53
C VAL A 5 6.24 -15.01 -35.55
N ASN A 6 7.10 -15.98 -35.28
CA ASN A 6 6.91 -17.16 -34.43
C ASN A 6 6.29 -16.82 -33.05
N ARG A 7 5.00 -17.10 -32.91
CA ARG A 7 4.19 -16.96 -31.69
C ARG A 7 4.66 -17.85 -30.52
N SER A 8 5.45 -18.90 -30.80
CA SER A 8 5.98 -19.83 -29.77
C SER A 8 7.19 -19.32 -29.00
N LEU A 9 7.97 -18.37 -29.54
CA LEU A 9 9.15 -17.85 -28.86
C LEU A 9 8.82 -16.87 -27.73
N VAL A 10 7.66 -16.20 -27.79
CA VAL A 10 7.23 -15.21 -26.80
C VAL A 10 6.76 -15.87 -25.50
N LEU A 11 6.21 -17.10 -25.57
CA LEU A 11 5.71 -17.82 -24.40
C LEU A 11 6.83 -18.41 -23.52
N ILE A 12 8.00 -18.71 -24.09
CA ILE A 12 9.13 -19.29 -23.35
C ILE A 12 9.83 -18.21 -22.50
N VAL A 13 9.86 -16.96 -22.95
CA VAL A 13 10.51 -15.85 -22.22
C VAL A 13 9.73 -15.44 -20.95
N LEU A 14 8.41 -15.62 -20.93
CA LEU A 14 7.57 -15.31 -19.76
C LEU A 14 7.70 -16.35 -18.63
N PHE A 15 7.98 -17.62 -18.93
CA PHE A 15 8.15 -18.65 -17.88
C PHE A 15 9.52 -18.59 -17.19
N VAL A 16 10.56 -18.13 -17.89
CA VAL A 16 11.92 -18.02 -17.32
C VAL A 16 12.04 -16.83 -16.36
N THR A 17 11.37 -15.71 -16.65
CA THR A 17 11.42 -14.51 -15.79
C THR A 17 10.67 -14.71 -14.46
N ALA A 18 9.56 -15.45 -14.46
CA ALA A 18 8.83 -15.79 -13.23
C ALA A 18 9.60 -16.78 -12.32
N SER A 19 10.43 -17.65 -12.91
CA SER A 19 11.24 -18.62 -12.15
C SER A 19 12.48 -18.00 -11.51
N CYS A 20 13.04 -16.95 -12.11
CA CYS A 20 14.16 -16.19 -11.52
C CYS A 20 13.75 -15.37 -10.30
N ALA A 21 12.57 -14.77 -10.28
CA ALA A 21 12.10 -13.98 -9.14
C ALA A 21 11.93 -14.85 -7.88
N ARG A 22 11.28 -16.01 -8.02
CA ARG A 22 11.07 -16.95 -6.92
C ARG A 22 12.37 -17.59 -6.41
N THR A 23 13.31 -17.89 -7.30
CA THR A 23 14.60 -18.47 -6.90
C THR A 23 15.53 -17.45 -6.22
N LEU A 24 15.42 -16.17 -6.56
CA LEU A 24 16.14 -15.09 -5.86
C LEU A 24 15.57 -14.82 -4.45
N GLU A 25 14.25 -14.82 -4.28
CA GLU A 25 13.62 -14.69 -2.96
C GLU A 25 13.95 -15.87 -2.04
N VAL A 26 13.90 -17.10 -2.55
CA VAL A 26 14.21 -18.32 -1.77
C VAL A 26 15.70 -18.37 -1.39
N LYS A 27 16.62 -18.02 -2.30
CA LYS A 27 18.05 -17.93 -1.98
C LYS A 27 18.36 -16.86 -0.93
N ASN A 28 17.61 -15.75 -0.93
CA ASN A 28 17.79 -14.70 0.06
C ASN A 28 17.34 -15.17 1.45
N GLN A 29 16.17 -15.81 1.57
CA GLN A 29 15.69 -16.35 2.86
C GLN A 29 16.60 -17.42 3.47
N GLU A 30 17.10 -18.37 2.67
CA GLU A 30 18.04 -19.40 3.17
C GLU A 30 19.35 -18.76 3.67
N SER A 31 19.88 -17.79 2.92
CA SER A 31 21.10 -17.07 3.34
C SER A 31 20.89 -16.21 4.60
N LEU A 32 19.70 -15.63 4.79
CA LEU A 32 19.35 -14.87 5.99
C LEU A 32 19.20 -15.79 7.21
N PHE A 33 18.61 -16.97 7.04
CA PHE A 33 18.50 -17.97 8.10
C PHE A 33 19.87 -18.52 8.51
N GLU A 34 20.75 -18.84 7.55
CA GLU A 34 22.13 -19.27 7.84
C GLU A 34 22.94 -18.20 8.57
N ASN A 35 22.82 -16.92 8.17
CA ASN A 35 23.48 -15.81 8.85
C ASN A 35 22.91 -15.56 10.26
N CYS A 36 21.60 -15.74 10.43
CA CYS A 36 20.98 -15.70 11.77
C CYS A 36 21.51 -16.83 12.65
N MET A 37 21.55 -18.07 12.14
CA MET A 37 22.04 -19.23 12.88
C MET A 37 23.53 -19.10 13.23
N LYS A 38 24.35 -18.50 12.36
CA LYS A 38 25.75 -18.18 12.67
C LYS A 38 25.90 -17.15 13.79
N THR A 39 24.94 -16.23 13.93
CA THR A 39 25.02 -15.11 14.90
C THR A 39 24.40 -15.47 16.25
N PHE A 40 23.22 -16.09 16.25
CA PHE A 40 22.44 -16.33 17.47
C PHE A 40 22.50 -17.78 17.94
N GLN A 41 22.84 -18.74 17.06
CA GLN A 41 22.90 -20.19 17.33
C GLN A 41 21.65 -20.78 18.01
N ASP A 42 20.53 -20.06 17.90
CA ASP A 42 19.27 -20.37 18.56
C ASP A 42 18.21 -20.48 17.47
N GLU A 43 17.85 -21.73 17.17
CA GLU A 43 16.96 -22.06 16.06
C GLU A 43 15.56 -21.47 16.27
N THR A 44 15.10 -21.38 17.52
CA THR A 44 13.82 -20.75 17.87
C THR A 44 13.83 -19.25 17.61
N LYS A 45 14.90 -18.54 18.00
CA LYS A 45 15.04 -17.10 17.70
C LYS A 45 15.18 -16.82 16.21
N CYS A 46 15.89 -17.68 15.48
CA CYS A 46 16.04 -17.49 14.04
C CYS A 46 14.76 -17.78 13.27
N ARG A 47 13.97 -18.79 13.66
CA ARG A 47 12.63 -18.98 13.11
C ARG A 47 11.69 -17.83 13.46
N GLU A 48 11.78 -17.30 14.68
CA GLU A 48 10.98 -16.14 15.08
C GLU A 48 11.37 -14.89 14.28
N PHE A 49 12.66 -14.63 14.10
CA PHE A 49 13.20 -13.57 13.26
C PHE A 49 12.74 -13.72 11.81
N MET A 50 12.84 -14.92 11.24
CA MET A 50 12.34 -15.20 9.89
C MET A 50 10.83 -15.03 9.77
N SER A 51 10.06 -15.41 10.79
CA SER A 51 8.61 -15.22 10.80
C SER A 51 8.21 -13.74 10.89
N LYS A 52 9.01 -12.93 11.61
CA LYS A 52 8.86 -11.47 11.67
C LYS A 52 9.22 -10.85 10.32
N SER A 53 10.34 -11.25 9.72
CA SER A 53 10.73 -10.80 8.37
C SER A 53 9.71 -11.22 7.31
N ALA A 54 9.14 -12.43 7.38
CA ALA A 54 8.10 -12.89 6.46
C ALA A 54 6.79 -12.08 6.60
N LYS A 55 6.43 -11.67 7.82
CA LYS A 55 5.30 -10.75 8.06
C LYS A 55 5.59 -9.33 7.55
N ASP A 56 6.83 -8.89 7.65
CA ASP A 56 7.26 -7.60 7.08
C ASP A 56 7.29 -7.65 5.54
N ILE A 57 7.47 -8.83 4.94
CA ILE A 57 7.38 -9.12 3.49
C ILE A 57 5.92 -9.30 3.01
N GLN A 58 4.91 -9.24 3.87
CA GLN A 58 3.53 -9.14 3.37
C GLN A 58 3.39 -7.88 2.52
N SER A 59 2.86 -8.06 1.31
CA SER A 59 2.64 -6.94 0.40
C SER A 59 1.65 -5.95 1.04
N GLU A 60 1.80 -4.66 0.71
CA GLU A 60 0.84 -3.63 1.16
C GLU A 60 -0.62 -3.96 0.75
N GLU A 61 -0.78 -4.80 -0.28
CA GLU A 61 -2.08 -5.29 -0.76
C GLU A 61 -2.67 -6.36 0.17
N GLU A 62 -1.88 -7.33 0.65
CA GLU A 62 -2.33 -8.34 1.63
C GLU A 62 -2.70 -7.70 2.96
N LYS A 63 -1.88 -6.76 3.46
CA LYS A 63 -2.20 -6.00 4.68
C LYS A 63 -3.52 -5.24 4.54
N ARG A 64 -3.79 -4.72 3.33
CA ARG A 64 -5.03 -4.02 3.03
C ARG A 64 -6.23 -4.96 2.96
N GLU A 65 -6.09 -6.14 2.35
CA GLU A 65 -7.15 -7.14 2.31
C GLU A 65 -7.53 -7.62 3.72
N GLU A 66 -6.55 -7.84 4.59
CA GLU A 66 -6.82 -8.17 5.99
C GLU A 66 -7.58 -7.05 6.73
N VAL A 67 -7.23 -5.79 6.48
CA VAL A 67 -7.94 -4.63 7.06
C VAL A 67 -9.36 -4.54 6.51
N LEU A 68 -9.54 -4.73 5.20
CA LEU A 68 -10.86 -4.74 4.55
C LEU A 68 -11.75 -5.89 5.06
N ALA A 69 -11.18 -7.08 5.26
CA ALA A 69 -11.91 -8.24 5.78
C ALA A 69 -12.33 -8.07 7.25
N LYS A 70 -11.59 -7.25 8.03
CA LYS A 70 -11.90 -6.94 9.43
C LYS A 70 -12.86 -5.75 9.59
N LEU A 71 -13.20 -5.03 8.52
CA LEU A 71 -14.13 -3.91 8.59
C LEU A 71 -15.56 -4.40 8.81
N THR A 72 -16.19 -3.88 9.85
CA THR A 72 -17.62 -4.09 10.10
C THR A 72 -18.48 -3.29 9.10
N ALA A 73 -19.71 -3.73 8.86
CA ALA A 73 -20.66 -3.01 8.00
C ALA A 73 -20.92 -1.56 8.50
N GLU A 74 -20.86 -1.34 9.81
CA GLU A 74 -20.99 -0.02 10.44
C GLU A 74 -19.81 0.90 10.12
N GLN A 75 -18.58 0.35 10.15
CA GLN A 75 -17.38 1.09 9.76
C GLN A 75 -17.38 1.43 8.26
N LEU A 76 -17.89 0.53 7.42
CA LEU A 76 -18.10 0.78 5.99
C LEU A 76 -19.19 1.84 5.72
N ALA A 77 -20.24 1.87 6.54
CA ALA A 77 -21.31 2.86 6.44
C ALA A 77 -20.86 4.25 6.91
N GLY A 78 -19.99 4.32 7.92
CA GLY A 78 -19.44 5.58 8.46
C GLY A 78 -18.32 6.24 7.64
N MET A 79 -17.89 5.63 6.53
CA MET A 79 -16.86 6.20 5.66
C MET A 79 -17.37 7.45 4.94
N LYS A 80 -16.50 8.46 4.84
CA LYS A 80 -16.83 9.71 4.16
C LYS A 80 -16.89 9.51 2.65
N LEU A 81 -17.78 10.25 1.99
CA LEU A 81 -17.82 10.21 0.54
C LEU A 81 -16.62 10.98 -0.03
N ARG A 82 -15.98 10.40 -1.04
CA ARG A 82 -14.86 11.03 -1.75
C ARG A 82 -15.21 12.43 -2.24
N LYS A 83 -16.46 12.61 -2.69
CA LYS A 83 -16.98 13.92 -3.12
C LYS A 83 -16.95 14.93 -1.96
N GLU A 84 -17.45 14.55 -0.79
CA GLU A 84 -17.46 15.43 0.39
C GLU A 84 -16.05 15.85 0.81
N ILE A 85 -15.09 14.93 0.78
CA ILE A 85 -13.68 15.23 1.09
C ILE A 85 -13.12 16.24 0.08
N LYS A 86 -13.35 16.01 -1.22
CA LYS A 86 -12.88 16.92 -2.28
C LYS A 86 -13.52 18.30 -2.22
N ASP A 87 -14.75 18.39 -1.76
CA ASP A 87 -15.48 19.66 -1.69
C ASP A 87 -15.16 20.42 -0.39
N THR A 88 -14.86 19.70 0.71
CA THR A 88 -14.71 20.30 2.05
C THR A 88 -13.26 20.68 2.38
N LEU A 89 -12.28 19.85 1.99
CA LEU A 89 -10.90 20.04 2.42
C LEU A 89 -10.14 21.18 1.75
N PRO A 90 -10.32 21.50 0.45
CA PRO A 90 -9.58 22.60 -0.18
C PRO A 90 -9.74 23.92 0.58
N GLY A 91 -8.61 24.61 0.78
CA GLY A 91 -8.54 25.86 1.54
C GLY A 91 -8.57 25.71 3.07
N LYS A 92 -8.69 24.49 3.61
CA LYS A 92 -8.60 24.23 5.05
C LYS A 92 -7.15 24.04 5.50
N ASN A 93 -6.90 24.21 6.79
CA ASN A 93 -5.59 23.99 7.39
C ASN A 93 -5.44 22.54 7.89
N GLY A 94 -4.21 22.15 8.24
CA GLY A 94 -3.92 20.79 8.70
C GLY A 94 -4.66 20.36 9.98
N ASN A 95 -5.03 21.30 10.85
CA ASN A 95 -5.79 20.99 12.07
C ASN A 95 -7.21 20.55 11.72
N PHE A 96 -7.88 21.30 10.84
CA PHE A 96 -9.20 20.92 10.34
C PHE A 96 -9.16 19.57 9.62
N VAL A 97 -8.12 19.30 8.82
CA VAL A 97 -7.98 18.01 8.14
C VAL A 97 -7.88 16.87 9.15
N ARG A 98 -7.09 17.01 10.21
CA ARG A 98 -6.98 16.00 11.28
C ARG A 98 -8.28 15.78 12.03
N GLU A 99 -9.01 16.84 12.35
CA GLU A 99 -10.33 16.72 12.98
C GLU A 99 -11.35 16.05 12.06
N TYR A 100 -11.25 16.31 10.75
CA TYR A 100 -12.22 15.83 9.77
C TYR A 100 -12.00 14.36 9.38
N ILE A 101 -10.77 13.96 9.05
CA ILE A 101 -10.44 12.63 8.52
C ILE A 101 -9.39 11.87 9.34
N GLY A 102 -8.91 12.45 10.44
CA GLY A 102 -7.89 11.86 11.30
C GLY A 102 -6.45 12.14 10.85
N ASP A 103 -5.51 11.54 11.57
CA ASP A 103 -4.07 11.68 11.30
C ASP A 103 -3.64 10.93 10.02
N PRO A 104 -2.68 11.49 9.25
CA PRO A 104 -2.13 10.80 8.08
C PRO A 104 -1.31 9.57 8.48
N ASP A 105 -1.29 8.57 7.60
CA ASP A 105 -0.44 7.39 7.78
C ASP A 105 1.03 7.70 7.43
N GLU A 106 1.23 8.61 6.47
CA GLU A 106 2.54 9.05 6.02
C GLU A 106 2.50 10.53 5.61
N VAL A 107 3.54 11.29 5.97
CA VAL A 107 3.70 12.70 5.56
C VAL A 107 4.96 12.83 4.73
N LYS A 108 4.80 13.26 3.47
CA LYS A 108 5.92 13.52 2.55
C LYS A 108 6.04 15.02 2.30
N HIS A 109 7.26 15.49 2.13
CA HIS A 109 7.55 16.87 1.79
C HIS A 109 8.19 16.93 0.40
N GLY A 110 7.77 17.88 -0.42
CA GLY A 110 8.29 18.07 -1.76
C GLY A 110 8.21 19.53 -2.19
N GLY A 111 9.36 20.21 -2.18
CA GLY A 111 9.44 21.63 -2.55
C GLY A 111 8.61 22.52 -1.61
N ASP A 112 7.66 23.26 -2.16
CA ASP A 112 6.72 24.10 -1.41
C ASP A 112 5.43 23.37 -0.97
N ARG A 113 5.39 22.05 -1.15
CA ARG A 113 4.24 21.20 -0.88
C ARG A 113 4.49 20.16 0.20
N GLU A 114 3.43 19.82 0.89
CA GLU A 114 3.36 18.75 1.87
C GLU A 114 2.23 17.80 1.48
N TYR A 115 2.47 16.50 1.55
CA TYR A 115 1.58 15.45 1.06
C TYR A 115 1.24 14.53 2.24
N TRP A 116 -0.01 14.59 2.67
CA TRP A 116 -0.53 13.73 3.71
C TRP A 116 -1.22 12.55 3.07
N VAL A 117 -0.65 11.36 3.26
CA VAL A 117 -1.07 10.12 2.63
C VAL A 117 -1.85 9.29 3.63
N TYR A 118 -3.03 8.84 3.20
CA TYR A 118 -3.94 7.99 3.95
C TYR A 118 -4.19 6.72 3.14
N ARG A 119 -3.74 5.58 3.64
CA ARG A 119 -3.96 4.23 3.08
C ARG A 119 -5.09 3.50 3.81
N ARG A 120 -5.47 4.00 5.00
CA ARG A 120 -6.62 3.49 5.75
C ARG A 120 -7.92 3.70 4.96
N PRO A 121 -8.90 2.79 5.10
CA PRO A 121 -10.18 2.88 4.40
C PRO A 121 -11.06 3.96 5.03
N ILE A 122 -10.80 5.23 4.69
CA ILE A 122 -11.48 6.40 5.24
C ILE A 122 -12.44 7.08 4.24
N SER A 123 -12.32 6.75 2.96
CA SER A 123 -13.23 7.24 1.92
C SER A 123 -13.70 6.17 0.95
N LYS A 124 -14.85 6.45 0.33
CA LYS A 124 -15.43 5.63 -0.74
C LYS A 124 -16.10 6.51 -1.80
N PHE A 125 -16.32 5.96 -2.99
CA PHE A 125 -16.96 6.72 -4.08
C PHE A 125 -18.46 6.96 -3.83
N SER A 126 -19.18 5.92 -3.42
CA SER A 126 -20.61 5.87 -3.13
C SER A 126 -20.91 4.89 -2.00
N GLY A 127 -22.16 4.84 -1.53
CA GLY A 127 -22.60 3.97 -0.44
C GLY A 127 -22.18 2.51 -0.61
N ASP A 128 -22.35 1.98 -1.83
CA ASP A 128 -22.13 0.58 -2.18
C ASP A 128 -20.73 0.29 -2.76
N SER A 129 -19.89 1.32 -2.92
CA SER A 129 -18.57 1.14 -3.51
C SER A 129 -17.54 0.69 -2.49
N LEU A 130 -16.54 -0.06 -2.97
CA LEU A 130 -15.36 -0.39 -2.18
C LEU A 130 -14.59 0.87 -1.74
N PRO A 131 -13.92 0.83 -0.58
CA PRO A 131 -13.11 1.95 -0.10
C PRO A 131 -11.94 2.27 -1.04
N ASP A 132 -11.60 3.55 -1.12
CA ASP A 132 -10.41 4.03 -1.84
C ASP A 132 -9.14 3.34 -1.34
N LYS A 133 -8.16 3.14 -2.23
CA LYS A 133 -6.85 2.55 -1.84
C LYS A 133 -6.01 3.56 -1.09
N GLU A 134 -6.12 4.82 -1.50
CA GLU A 134 -5.30 5.89 -0.95
C GLU A 134 -6.00 7.23 -1.17
N ILE A 135 -5.86 8.13 -0.19
CA ILE A 135 -6.15 9.55 -0.33
C ILE A 135 -4.86 10.30 -0.05
N THR A 136 -4.52 11.25 -0.92
CA THR A 136 -3.42 12.18 -0.68
C THR A 136 -3.96 13.59 -0.58
N VAL A 137 -3.84 14.20 0.59
CA VAL A 137 -4.17 15.62 0.82
C VAL A 137 -2.90 16.43 0.56
N ILE A 138 -2.96 17.33 -0.40
CA ILE A 138 -1.80 18.12 -0.85
C ILE A 138 -1.95 19.52 -0.26
N PHE A 139 -0.99 19.91 0.56
CA PHE A 139 -0.90 21.22 1.16
C PHE A 139 0.10 22.09 0.41
N ARG A 140 -0.19 23.39 0.37
CA ARG A 140 0.71 24.44 -0.08
C ARG A 140 0.60 25.61 0.88
N ARG A 141 1.74 26.05 1.44
CA ARG A 141 1.78 27.13 2.46
C ARG A 141 0.79 26.88 3.62
N SER A 142 0.74 25.65 4.14
CA SER A 142 -0.10 25.22 5.27
C SER A 142 -1.61 25.11 5.01
N PHE A 143 -2.09 25.33 3.78
CA PHE A 143 -3.48 25.13 3.38
C PHE A 143 -3.60 24.01 2.35
N VAL A 144 -4.70 23.28 2.38
CA VAL A 144 -5.00 22.25 1.38
C VAL A 144 -5.18 22.91 0.01
N GLU A 145 -4.31 22.58 -0.93
CA GLU A 145 -4.41 22.97 -2.34
C GLU A 145 -5.44 22.09 -3.05
N LYS A 146 -5.33 20.76 -2.88
CA LYS A 146 -6.21 19.77 -3.51
C LYS A 146 -6.12 18.41 -2.82
N VAL A 147 -7.06 17.54 -3.16
CA VAL A 147 -7.11 16.15 -2.70
C VAL A 147 -7.06 15.21 -3.91
N GLU A 148 -6.12 14.27 -3.89
CA GLU A 148 -5.97 13.20 -4.86
C GLU A 148 -6.38 11.86 -4.25
N TYR A 149 -6.77 10.90 -5.09
CA TYR A 149 -7.25 9.60 -4.65
C TYR A 149 -6.83 8.49 -5.61
N LYS A 150 -6.58 7.32 -5.06
CA LYS A 150 -6.38 6.08 -5.79
C LYS A 150 -7.63 5.22 -5.64
N LYS A 151 -8.36 5.07 -6.75
CA LYS A 151 -9.57 4.23 -6.82
C LYS A 151 -9.23 2.76 -6.48
N PRO A 152 -10.20 1.98 -5.94
CA PRO A 152 -10.05 0.56 -5.64
C PRO A 152 -9.38 -0.24 -6.76
#